data_AF-A0A9D7J8T3-F1
#
_entry.id   AF-A0A9D7J8T3-F1
#
_cell.length_a   1.000
_cell.length_b   1.000
_cell.length_c   1.000
_cell.angle_alpha   90.00
_cell.angle_beta   90.00
_cell.angle_gamma   90.00
#
_symmetry.space_group_name_H-M   'P 1'
#
loop_
_entity.id
_entity.type
_entity.pdbx_description
1 polymer ?
#
loop_
_entity_poly.entity_id
_entity_poly.type
_entity_poly.pdbx_seq_one_letter_code
_entity_poly.pdbx_strand_id
1 'polypeptide(L)'
;MIRKSLAVLTCLLALAASAPAAIAEGAPVSVKVNMARILRINAPAATVIIGNPGIADVTIQDPQTLVLTGRSYGQTNLIVLDSMGNPIADTLVEVVQDLANVVTVFMGDKRGTMACSPVCQSVIMLGDDSDFTSDAVGSASSVAAMAAGSN
;
A
#
# COMPACT_ATOMS: atom_id res chain seq x y z
N MET A 1 58.14 -23.25 -49.29
CA MET A 1 57.51 -24.35 -50.04
C MET A 1 56.76 -25.23 -49.06
N ILE A 2 55.45 -25.47 -49.30
CA ILE A 2 54.69 -26.70 -48.97
C ILE A 2 54.41 -26.96 -47.46
N ARG A 3 53.21 -27.28 -46.93
CA ARG A 3 51.81 -27.51 -47.35
C ARG A 3 51.00 -27.72 -46.03
N LYS A 4 49.77 -27.18 -45.94
CA LYS A 4 48.48 -27.87 -45.61
C LYS A 4 48.53 -28.99 -44.53
N SER A 5 47.69 -29.12 -43.50
CA SER A 5 46.22 -28.97 -43.46
C SER A 5 45.67 -29.54 -42.12
N LEU A 6 44.51 -29.01 -41.70
CA LEU A 6 43.35 -29.71 -41.11
C LEU A 6 43.45 -30.36 -39.70
N ALA A 7 42.72 -29.77 -38.74
CA ALA A 7 41.90 -30.53 -37.79
C ALA A 7 40.72 -29.65 -37.36
N VAL A 8 39.59 -29.90 -38.03
CA VAL A 8 38.25 -29.44 -37.66
C VAL A 8 37.85 -30.19 -36.37
N LEU A 9 37.48 -29.47 -35.30
CA LEU A 9 36.72 -30.05 -34.21
C LEU A 9 35.54 -29.13 -33.85
N THR A 10 34.40 -29.59 -34.34
CA THR A 10 33.02 -29.20 -34.07
C THR A 10 32.79 -28.95 -32.58
N CYS A 11 32.38 -27.73 -32.20
CA CYS A 11 31.76 -27.50 -30.88
C CYS A 11 30.34 -26.99 -31.09
N LEU A 12 29.40 -27.93 -30.90
CA LEU A 12 27.97 -27.75 -30.91
C LEU A 12 27.53 -26.71 -29.85
N LEU A 13 26.56 -25.89 -30.25
CA LEU A 13 25.41 -25.39 -29.48
C LEU A 13 25.58 -25.18 -27.96
N ALA A 14 25.64 -23.91 -27.57
CA ALA A 14 24.95 -23.43 -26.39
C ALA A 14 24.36 -22.04 -26.70
N LEU A 15 23.28 -22.03 -27.48
CA LEU A 15 22.42 -20.85 -27.57
C LEU A 15 21.70 -20.75 -26.23
N ALA A 16 22.30 -20.01 -25.29
CA ALA A 16 21.67 -19.67 -24.03
C ALA A 16 20.43 -18.82 -24.36
N ALA A 17 19.28 -19.47 -24.38
CA ALA A 17 17.99 -18.81 -24.45
C ALA A 17 17.86 -17.92 -23.21
N SER A 18 18.11 -16.62 -23.37
CA SER A 18 17.66 -15.60 -22.45
C SER A 18 16.14 -15.60 -22.47
N ALA A 19 15.52 -16.44 -21.65
CA ALA A 19 14.10 -16.36 -21.38
C ALA A 19 13.83 -14.96 -20.80
N PRO A 20 12.88 -14.18 -21.35
CA PRO A 20 12.47 -12.94 -20.70
C PRO A 20 11.88 -13.30 -19.34
N ALA A 21 12.36 -12.64 -18.29
CA ALA A 21 11.73 -12.71 -16.99
C ALA A 21 10.28 -12.24 -17.15
N ALA A 22 9.32 -13.15 -17.00
CA ALA A 22 7.92 -12.81 -16.90
C ALA A 22 7.75 -11.95 -15.63
N ILE A 23 7.50 -10.66 -15.82
CA ILE A 23 7.01 -9.79 -14.76
C ILE A 23 5.63 -10.34 -14.39
N ALA A 24 5.47 -10.78 -13.15
CA ALA A 24 4.22 -11.32 -12.63
C ALA A 24 3.08 -10.31 -12.88
N GLU A 25 2.01 -10.79 -13.53
CA GLU A 25 0.75 -10.06 -13.65
C GLU A 25 0.22 -9.72 -12.25
N GLY A 26 -0.11 -8.43 -12.04
CA GLY A 26 -0.94 -7.99 -10.91
C GLY A 26 -0.24 -7.86 -9.55
N ALA A 27 0.83 -7.06 -9.47
CA ALA A 27 1.39 -6.68 -8.17
C ALA A 27 0.29 -6.05 -7.26
N PRO A 28 0.21 -6.42 -5.97
CA PRO A 28 -0.78 -5.87 -5.06
C PRO A 28 -0.74 -4.35 -5.00
N VAL A 29 -1.92 -3.73 -4.94
CA VAL A 29 -2.06 -2.29 -4.70
C VAL A 29 -1.75 -2.03 -3.22
N SER A 30 -0.55 -1.55 -2.95
CA SER A 30 -0.18 -1.12 -1.59
C SER A 30 -0.71 0.29 -1.29
N VAL A 31 -1.29 0.45 -0.10
CA VAL A 31 -1.70 1.73 0.50
C VAL A 31 -1.28 1.73 1.97
N LYS A 32 -0.94 2.90 2.51
CA LYS A 32 -0.59 3.03 3.92
C LYS A 32 -1.85 3.21 4.77
N VAL A 33 -1.84 2.68 5.99
CA VAL A 33 -2.91 2.90 6.97
C VAL A 33 -3.12 4.40 7.20
N ASN A 34 -4.38 4.82 7.33
CA ASN A 34 -4.80 6.23 7.47
C ASN A 34 -4.38 7.14 6.29
N MET A 35 -4.00 6.56 5.15
CA MET A 35 -3.64 7.33 3.96
C MET A 35 -4.53 6.95 2.77
N ALA A 36 -4.68 7.90 1.87
CA ALA A 36 -5.36 7.70 0.59
C ALA A 36 -4.38 7.60 -0.56
N ARG A 37 -4.71 6.78 -1.56
CA ARG A 37 -3.99 6.63 -2.81
C ARG A 37 -4.97 6.77 -3.97
N ILE A 38 -4.59 7.57 -4.96
CA ILE A 38 -5.36 7.70 -6.20
C ILE A 38 -5.03 6.52 -7.10
N LEU A 39 -6.06 5.82 -7.55
CA LEU A 39 -5.98 4.77 -8.57
C LEU A 39 -6.64 5.27 -9.84
N ARG A 40 -5.94 5.12 -10.97
CA ARG A 40 -6.47 5.42 -12.30
C ARG A 40 -6.75 4.12 -13.01
N ILE A 41 -7.95 4.00 -13.57
CA ILE A 41 -8.41 2.82 -14.31
C ILE A 41 -8.59 3.17 -15.79
N ASN A 42 -8.48 2.15 -16.65
CA ASN A 42 -8.50 2.29 -18.10
C ASN A 42 -9.92 2.36 -18.70
N ALA A 43 -10.96 2.13 -17.92
CA ALA A 43 -12.36 2.19 -18.34
C ALA A 43 -13.25 2.80 -17.24
N PRO A 44 -14.43 3.37 -17.59
CA PRO A 44 -15.37 3.91 -16.62
C PRO A 44 -15.86 2.87 -15.60
N ALA A 45 -15.62 3.10 -14.31
CA ALA A 45 -16.19 2.29 -13.24
C ALA A 45 -17.68 2.62 -13.04
N ALA A 46 -18.51 1.58 -12.98
CA ALA A 46 -19.91 1.69 -12.57
C ALA A 46 -20.14 1.10 -11.17
N THR A 47 -19.36 0.08 -10.78
CA THR A 47 -19.46 -0.55 -9.47
C THR A 47 -18.08 -0.86 -8.94
N VAL A 48 -17.87 -0.62 -7.64
CA VAL A 48 -16.63 -0.94 -6.96
C VAL A 48 -16.95 -1.73 -5.70
N ILE A 49 -16.18 -2.79 -5.47
CA ILE A 49 -16.38 -3.73 -4.37
C ILE A 49 -15.05 -3.89 -3.64
N ILE A 50 -15.09 -3.76 -2.33
CA ILE A 50 -13.99 -4.12 -1.43
C ILE A 50 -14.42 -5.35 -0.63
N GLY A 51 -13.56 -6.37 -0.57
CA GLY A 51 -13.84 -7.59 0.20
C GLY A 51 -14.09 -7.32 1.69
N ASN A 52 -13.22 -6.52 2.33
CA ASN A 52 -13.36 -6.11 3.73
C ASN A 52 -13.23 -4.58 3.91
N PRO A 53 -14.36 -3.85 4.06
CA PRO A 53 -14.39 -2.41 4.31
C PRO A 53 -13.70 -1.96 5.61
N GLY A 54 -13.44 -2.88 6.55
CA GLY A 54 -12.66 -2.59 7.75
C GLY A 54 -11.16 -2.43 7.47
N ILE A 55 -10.65 -3.03 6.38
CA ILE A 55 -9.23 -2.98 5.97
C ILE A 55 -8.98 -1.79 5.05
N ALA A 56 -9.77 -1.65 3.99
CA ALA A 56 -9.67 -0.56 3.04
C ALA A 56 -11.04 -0.10 2.59
N ASP A 57 -11.12 1.08 2.00
CA ASP A 57 -12.34 1.65 1.44
C ASP A 57 -12.02 2.41 0.15
N VAL A 58 -12.99 2.60 -0.71
CA VAL A 58 -12.77 3.20 -2.02
C VAL A 58 -13.96 4.05 -2.46
N THR A 59 -13.66 5.24 -2.94
CA THR A 59 -14.66 6.19 -3.45
C THR A 59 -14.37 6.50 -4.91
N ILE A 60 -15.42 6.54 -5.73
CA ILE A 60 -15.32 6.99 -7.12
C ILE A 60 -15.30 8.53 -7.11
N GLN A 61 -14.19 9.13 -7.54
CA GLN A 61 -14.07 10.59 -7.67
C GLN A 61 -14.62 11.06 -9.02
N ASP A 62 -14.27 10.33 -10.08
CA ASP A 62 -14.77 10.49 -11.44
C ASP A 62 -14.80 9.11 -12.12
N PRO A 63 -15.37 8.94 -13.33
CA PRO A 63 -15.54 7.63 -13.94
C PRO A 63 -14.25 6.80 -14.05
N GLN A 64 -13.06 7.41 -14.10
CA GLN A 64 -11.78 6.70 -14.26
C GLN A 64 -10.80 6.91 -13.09
N THR A 65 -11.24 7.58 -12.03
CA THR A 65 -10.40 7.90 -10.87
C THR A 65 -11.07 7.42 -9.59
N LEU A 66 -10.37 6.51 -8.89
CA LEU A 66 -10.77 5.98 -7.59
C LEU A 66 -9.85 6.51 -6.50
N VAL A 67 -10.41 6.82 -5.34
CA VAL A 67 -9.67 7.19 -4.13
C VAL A 67 -9.73 5.99 -3.19
N LEU A 68 -8.64 5.23 -3.12
CA LEU A 68 -8.48 4.11 -2.19
C LEU A 68 -7.94 4.64 -0.86
N THR A 69 -8.58 4.29 0.26
CA THR A 69 -8.16 4.67 1.62
C THR A 69 -7.84 3.43 2.44
N GLY A 70 -6.64 3.36 3.01
CA GLY A 70 -6.28 2.32 3.96
C GLY A 70 -6.85 2.63 5.35
N ARG A 71 -7.63 1.71 5.93
CA ARG A 71 -8.27 1.88 7.25
C ARG A 71 -7.58 1.09 8.34
N SER A 72 -7.30 -0.20 8.10
CA SER A 72 -6.59 -1.06 9.05
C SER A 72 -5.65 -2.02 8.36
N TYR A 73 -4.71 -2.57 9.11
CA TYR A 73 -3.70 -3.49 8.59
C TYR A 73 -4.33 -4.77 8.04
N GLY A 74 -3.78 -5.25 6.93
CA GLY A 74 -4.14 -6.53 6.35
C GLY A 74 -4.15 -6.51 4.84
N GLN A 75 -4.72 -7.58 4.28
CA GLN A 75 -4.94 -7.73 2.85
C GLN A 75 -6.43 -7.92 2.58
N THR A 76 -6.94 -7.24 1.55
CA THR A 76 -8.30 -7.40 1.01
C THR A 76 -8.20 -7.41 -0.51
N ASN A 77 -9.29 -7.63 -1.22
CA ASN A 77 -9.37 -7.43 -2.66
C ASN A 77 -10.21 -6.20 -3.03
N LEU A 78 -9.91 -5.64 -4.20
CA LEU A 78 -10.64 -4.58 -4.87
C LEU A 78 -11.09 -5.10 -6.24
N ILE A 79 -12.40 -5.10 -6.46
CA ILE A 79 -13.02 -5.45 -7.74
C ILE A 79 -13.71 -4.21 -8.29
N VAL A 80 -13.43 -3.89 -9.55
CA VAL A 80 -14.02 -2.76 -10.28
C VAL A 80 -14.75 -3.32 -11.49
N LEU A 81 -16.02 -2.97 -11.66
CA LEU A 81 -16.87 -3.42 -12.77
C LEU A 81 -17.33 -2.24 -13.62
N ASP A 82 -17.50 -2.50 -14.93
CA ASP A 82 -18.16 -1.58 -15.86
C ASP A 82 -19.69 -1.63 -15.71
N SER A 83 -20.41 -0.82 -16.51
CA SER A 83 -21.88 -0.76 -16.49
C SER A 83 -22.58 -2.02 -16.99
N MET A 84 -21.86 -2.92 -17.68
CA MET A 84 -22.34 -4.21 -18.15
C MET A 84 -22.02 -5.34 -17.16
N GLY A 85 -21.30 -5.04 -16.07
CA GLY A 85 -20.88 -6.02 -15.06
C GLY A 85 -19.58 -6.75 -15.40
N ASN A 86 -18.84 -6.33 -16.43
CA ASN A 86 -17.53 -6.93 -16.73
C ASN A 86 -16.45 -6.39 -15.79
N PRO A 87 -15.52 -7.23 -15.32
CA PRO A 87 -14.42 -6.79 -14.48
C PRO A 87 -13.43 -5.93 -15.26
N ILE A 88 -13.24 -4.69 -14.80
CA ILE A 88 -12.19 -3.76 -15.22
C ILE A 88 -10.90 -4.06 -14.45
N ALA A 89 -11.02 -4.35 -13.16
CA ALA A 89 -9.90 -4.73 -12.31
C ALA A 89 -10.34 -5.73 -11.24
N ASP A 90 -9.47 -6.69 -10.94
CA ASP A 90 -9.54 -7.57 -9.78
C ASP A 90 -8.12 -7.69 -9.23
N THR A 91 -7.88 -7.10 -8.05
CA THR A 91 -6.53 -6.99 -7.49
C THR A 91 -6.54 -7.08 -5.98
N LEU A 92 -5.43 -7.57 -5.42
CA LEU A 92 -5.19 -7.53 -3.99
C LEU A 92 -4.81 -6.10 -3.58
N VAL A 93 -5.37 -5.65 -2.46
CA VAL A 93 -5.04 -4.43 -1.75
C VAL A 93 -4.32 -4.82 -0.47
N GLU A 94 -3.12 -4.29 -0.30
CA GLU A 94 -2.31 -4.49 0.91
C GLU A 94 -2.22 -3.18 1.69
N VAL A 95 -2.68 -3.19 2.94
CA VAL A 95 -2.63 -2.03 3.82
C VAL A 95 -1.47 -2.18 4.78
N VAL A 96 -0.44 -1.37 4.56
CA VAL A 96 0.82 -1.41 5.30
C VAL A 96 0.95 -0.23 6.26
N GLN A 97 1.87 -0.33 7.21
CA GLN A 97 2.23 0.79 8.08
C GLN A 97 3.01 1.85 7.31
N ASP A 98 2.72 3.12 7.58
CA ASP A 98 3.68 4.16 7.24
C ASP A 98 4.83 4.14 8.26
N LEU A 99 5.96 3.57 7.85
CA LEU A 99 7.17 3.51 8.68
C LEU A 99 8.03 4.77 8.55
N ALA A 100 7.69 5.71 7.66
CA ALA A 100 8.49 6.90 7.47
C ALA A 100 8.40 7.81 8.70
N ASN A 101 9.53 8.03 9.38
CA ASN A 101 9.66 8.89 10.55
C ASN A 101 8.81 8.44 11.76
N VAL A 102 8.44 7.17 11.83
CA VAL A 102 7.66 6.63 12.96
C VAL A 102 8.55 5.75 13.83
N VAL A 103 8.46 5.94 15.14
CA VAL A 103 9.14 5.14 16.16
C VAL A 103 8.08 4.53 17.07
N THR A 104 8.14 3.21 17.25
CA THR A 104 7.32 2.52 18.26
C THR A 104 8.18 2.26 19.50
N VAL A 105 7.67 2.67 20.65
CA VAL A 105 8.30 2.47 21.96
C VAL A 105 7.49 1.43 22.74
N PHE A 106 8.18 0.41 23.24
CA PHE A 106 7.58 -0.61 24.10
C PHE A 106 8.05 -0.41 25.55
N MET A 107 7.11 -0.27 26.48
CA MET A 107 7.35 -0.14 27.92
C MET A 107 6.67 -1.30 28.64
N GLY A 108 7.31 -2.48 28.61
CA GLY A 108 6.66 -3.72 29.03
C GLY A 108 5.67 -4.19 27.97
N ASP A 109 4.42 -4.41 28.36
CA ASP A 109 3.29 -4.74 27.47
C ASP A 109 2.66 -3.52 26.81
N LYS A 110 3.01 -2.30 27.27
CA LYS A 110 2.49 -1.06 26.70
C LYS A 110 3.24 -0.67 25.43
N ARG A 111 2.48 -0.42 24.37
CA ARG A 111 2.99 0.07 23.07
C ARG A 111 2.57 1.52 22.85
N GLY A 112 3.51 2.41 22.55
CA GLY A 112 3.22 3.77 22.11
C GLY A 112 3.91 4.07 20.78
N THR A 113 3.25 4.85 19.94
CA THR A 113 3.81 5.23 18.63
C THR A 113 4.02 6.74 18.53
N MET A 114 5.16 7.13 17.94
CA MET A 114 5.61 8.52 17.85
C MET A 114 6.02 8.83 16.40
N ALA A 115 5.74 10.03 15.92
CA ALA A 115 6.29 10.56 14.67
C ALA A 115 7.40 11.57 14.99
N CYS A 116 8.59 11.40 14.41
CA CYS A 116 9.80 12.14 14.77
C CYS A 116 10.34 12.98 13.60
N SER A 117 10.34 14.30 13.75
CA SER A 117 11.02 15.21 12.80
C SER A 117 11.17 16.63 13.36
N PRO A 118 12.32 17.05 13.90
CA PRO A 118 13.40 16.29 14.54
C PRO A 118 13.08 15.87 16.00
N VAL A 119 12.00 16.42 16.56
CA VAL A 119 11.45 16.04 17.88
C VAL A 119 10.31 15.07 17.65
N CYS A 120 10.17 14.08 18.53
CA CYS A 120 9.10 13.10 18.47
C CYS A 120 7.81 13.66 19.10
N GLN A 121 6.69 13.46 18.41
CA GLN A 121 5.35 13.77 18.89
C GLN A 121 4.52 12.49 18.89
N SER A 122 3.59 12.35 19.84
CA SER A 122 2.70 11.20 19.91
C SER A 122 1.77 11.15 18.71
N VAL A 123 1.60 9.96 18.15
CA VAL A 123 0.61 9.67 17.11
C VAL A 123 -0.15 8.43 17.53
N ILE A 124 -1.45 8.39 17.22
CA ILE A 124 -2.28 7.25 17.53
C ILE A 124 -2.20 6.27 16.37
N MET A 125 -1.72 5.06 16.63
CA MET A 125 -1.73 3.95 15.69
C MET A 125 -2.51 2.76 16.22
N LEU A 126 -3.04 1.96 15.30
CA LEU A 126 -3.69 0.70 15.64
C LEU A 126 -2.73 -0.19 16.42
N GLY A 127 -3.22 -0.74 17.53
CA GLY A 127 -2.47 -1.58 18.46
C GLY A 127 -1.62 -0.81 19.49
N ASP A 128 -1.71 0.53 19.55
CA ASP A 128 -1.14 1.27 20.68
C ASP A 128 -1.94 0.97 21.95
N ASP A 129 -1.28 1.10 23.10
CA ASP A 129 -1.86 0.93 24.42
C ASP A 129 -3.04 1.90 24.61
N SER A 130 -4.08 1.44 25.32
CA SER A 130 -5.28 2.23 25.52
C SER A 130 -5.02 3.50 26.32
N ASP A 131 -4.16 3.45 27.34
CA ASP A 131 -3.85 4.62 28.17
C ASP A 131 -3.09 5.66 27.33
N PHE A 132 -2.09 5.22 26.56
CA PHE A 132 -1.35 6.08 25.64
C PHE A 132 -2.29 6.76 24.63
N THR A 133 -3.24 6.00 24.07
CA THR A 133 -4.23 6.51 23.13
C THR A 133 -5.16 7.54 23.80
N SER A 134 -5.66 7.23 25.00
CA SER A 134 -6.53 8.13 25.76
C SER A 134 -5.85 9.45 26.12
N ASP A 135 -4.58 9.42 26.54
CA ASP A 135 -3.80 10.62 26.85
C ASP A 135 -3.56 11.50 25.61
N ALA A 136 -3.25 10.87 24.47
CA ALA A 136 -3.07 11.58 23.20
C ALA A 136 -4.38 12.23 22.72
N VAL A 137 -5.52 11.54 22.81
CA VAL A 137 -6.84 12.11 22.48
C VAL A 137 -7.23 13.23 23.46
N GLY A 138 -6.99 13.04 24.76
CA GLY A 138 -7.24 14.05 25.79
C GLY A 138 -6.45 15.34 25.54
N SER A 139 -5.18 15.20 25.16
CA SER A 139 -4.32 16.34 24.79
C SER A 139 -4.84 17.04 23.53
N ALA A 140 -5.17 16.28 22.48
CA ALA A 140 -5.67 16.83 21.21
C ALA A 140 -7.02 17.55 21.38
N SER A 141 -7.95 16.97 22.14
CA SER A 141 -9.26 17.57 22.43
C SER A 141 -9.15 18.85 23.25
N SER A 142 -8.22 18.91 24.20
CA SER A 142 -7.93 20.13 24.97
C SER A 142 -7.43 21.26 24.08
N VAL A 143 -6.50 20.96 23.16
CA VAL A 143 -6.00 21.93 22.18
C VAL A 143 -7.13 22.39 21.24
N ALA A 144 -7.96 21.47 20.76
CA ALA A 144 -9.10 21.80 19.90
C ALA A 144 -10.13 22.68 20.61
N ALA A 145 -10.41 22.43 21.90
CA ALA A 145 -11.31 23.25 22.70
C ALA A 145 -10.79 24.68 22.90
N MET A 146 -9.48 24.85 23.12
CA MET A 146 -8.85 26.18 23.20
C MET A 146 -8.92 26.93 21.88
N ALA A 147 -8.80 26.24 20.74
CA ALA A 147 -8.96 26.85 19.42
C ALA A 147 -10.42 27.27 19.13
N ALA A 148 -11.40 26.51 19.63
CA ALA A 148 -12.82 26.79 19.43
C ALA A 148 -13.39 27.91 20.34
N GLY A 149 -12.71 28.22 21.46
CA GLY A 149 -13.15 29.21 22.45
C GLY A 149 -12.81 30.68 22.14
N SER A 150 -12.42 31.00 20.89
CA SER A 150 -11.95 32.35 20.51
C SER A 150 -12.98 33.20 19.74
N ASN A 151 -14.29 32.97 19.94
CA ASN A 151 -15.37 33.81 19.43
C ASN A 151 -16.14 34.49 20.56
#